data_AF-A0A5N7MHT6-F1
#
_entry.id   AF-A0A5N7MHT6-F1
#
_cell.length_a   1.000
_cell.length_b   1.000
_cell.length_c   1.000
_cell.angle_alpha   90.00
_cell.angle_beta   90.00
_cell.angle_gamma   90.00
#
_symmetry.space_group_name_H-M   'P 1'
#
loop_
_entity.id
_entity.type
_entity.pdbx_description
1 polymer ?
#
loop_
_entity_poly.entity_id
_entity_poly.type
_entity_poly.pdbx_seq_one_letter_code
_entity_poly.pdbx_strand_id
1 'polypeptide(L)' 'MSALVTESRFPDGDLAYRSLIEAHRGLSDEESAALNSSLVLILANHIGDQSVLQEALALAKQSVEQMQSAPG' A
#
# COMPACT_ATOMS: atom_id res chain seq x y z
N MET A 1 8.01 -19.53 2.86
CA MET A 1 6.69 -18.89 2.76
C MET A 1 6.50 -18.06 4.02
N SER A 2 6.58 -16.74 3.90
CA SER A 2 6.17 -15.84 4.98
C SER A 2 4.71 -15.48 4.76
N ALA A 3 3.91 -15.41 5.82
CA ALA A 3 2.56 -14.86 5.72
C ALA A 3 2.61 -13.34 5.54
N LEU A 4 1.59 -12.77 4.89
CA LEU A 4 1.41 -11.32 4.84
C LEU A 4 1.16 -10.75 6.25
N VAL A 5 1.78 -9.62 6.57
CA VAL A 5 1.53 -8.86 7.80
C VAL A 5 0.94 -7.51 7.44
N THR A 6 -0.28 -7.24 7.91
CA THR A 6 -1.00 -5.99 7.66
C THR A 6 -0.89 -4.99 8.83
N GLU A 7 -0.33 -5.43 9.96
CA GLU A 7 -0.02 -4.57 11.10
C GLU A 7 1.27 -3.81 10.87
N SER A 8 1.35 -2.58 11.37
CA SER A 8 2.58 -1.78 11.30
C SER A 8 3.71 -2.49 12.04
N ARG A 9 4.84 -2.69 11.35
CA ARG A 9 6.10 -3.18 11.95
C ARG A 9 7.14 -2.08 12.09
N PHE A 10 6.76 -0.83 11.84
CA PHE A 10 7.66 0.30 12.00
C PHE A 10 7.87 0.58 13.49
N PRO A 11 9.12 0.81 13.94
CA PRO A 11 9.40 1.26 15.30
C PRO A 11 8.69 2.58 15.65
N ASP A 12 8.51 3.44 14.64
CA ASP A 12 7.73 4.67 14.71
C ASP A 12 6.77 4.70 13.51
N GLY A 13 5.51 4.33 13.76
CA GLY A 13 4.46 4.33 12.74
C GLY A 13 4.08 5.73 12.26
N ASP A 14 4.16 6.73 13.14
CA ASP A 14 3.81 8.12 12.80
C ASP A 14 4.85 8.73 11.87
N LEU A 15 6.13 8.43 12.10
CA LEU A 15 7.20 8.85 11.19
C LEU A 15 7.03 8.18 9.82
N ALA A 16 6.78 6.87 9.78
CA ALA A 16 6.56 6.16 8.52
C ALA A 16 5.37 6.72 7.74
N TYR A 17 4.25 6.97 8.41
CA TYR A 17 3.07 7.57 7.80
C TYR A 17 3.37 8.99 7.28
N ARG A 18 4.05 9.82 8.08
CA ARG A 18 4.45 11.17 7.65
C ARG A 18 5.34 11.14 6.40
N SER A 19 6.29 10.21 6.31
CA SER A 19 7.14 10.07 5.13
C SER A 19 6.34 9.76 3.86
N LEU A 20 5.29 8.94 3.96
CA LEU A 20 4.39 8.67 2.83
C LEU A 20 3.64 9.94 2.42
N ILE A 21 3.06 10.68 3.38
CA ILE A 21 2.32 11.92 3.07
C ILE A 21 3.22 12.98 2.45
N GLU A 22 4.41 13.20 2.98
CA GLU A 22 5.35 14.18 2.43
C GLU A 22 5.82 13.78 1.01
N ALA A 23 5.91 12.49 0.69
CA ALA A 23 6.25 12.05 -0.66
C ALA A 23 5.20 12.45 -1.72
N HIS A 24 3.95 12.67 -1.31
CA HIS A 24 2.87 13.15 -2.20
C HIS A 24 2.76 14.67 -2.29
N ARG A 25 3.50 15.41 -1.47
CA ARG A 25 3.34 16.86 -1.34
C ARG A 25 3.72 17.58 -2.63
N GLY A 26 2.76 18.32 -3.18
CA GLY A 26 2.96 19.11 -4.40
C GLY A 26 2.82 18.33 -5.71
N LEU A 27 2.42 17.05 -5.64
CA LEU A 27 2.09 16.24 -6.81
C LEU A 27 0.63 16.47 -7.24
N SER A 28 0.36 16.35 -8.54
CA SER A 28 -1.00 16.19 -9.05
C SER A 28 -1.58 14.82 -8.66
N ASP A 29 -2.89 14.62 -8.86
CA ASP A 29 -3.53 13.33 -8.61
C ASP A 29 -2.93 12.22 -9.50
N GLU A 30 -2.61 12.52 -10.76
CA GLU A 30 -1.96 11.60 -11.69
C GLU A 30 -0.53 11.24 -11.25
N GLU A 31 0.25 12.24 -10.83
CA GLU A 31 1.62 12.04 -10.33
C GLU A 31 1.61 11.24 -9.03
N SER A 32 0.66 11.52 -8.14
CA SER A 32 0.42 10.80 -6.90
C SER A 32 0.08 9.32 -7.17
N ALA A 33 -0.77 9.03 -8.16
CA ALA A 33 -1.09 7.67 -8.57
C ALA A 33 0.12 6.94 -9.19
N ALA A 34 0.94 7.65 -9.98
CA ALA A 34 2.18 7.11 -10.55
C ALA A 34 3.23 6.78 -9.46
N LEU A 35 3.35 7.65 -8.44
CA LEU A 35 4.19 7.41 -7.27
C LEU A 35 3.76 6.15 -6.52
N ASN A 36 2.46 6.02 -6.24
CA ASN A 36 1.91 4.84 -5.57
C ASN A 36 2.17 3.55 -6.34
N SER A 37 1.95 3.56 -7.65
CA SER A 37 2.20 2.38 -8.50
C SER A 37 3.67 1.96 -8.49
N SER A 38 4.58 2.95 -8.55
CA SER A 38 6.02 2.71 -8.50
C SER A 38 6.47 2.19 -7.14
N LEU A 39 5.96 2.77 -6.06
CA LEU A 39 6.24 2.35 -4.69
C LEU A 39 5.79 0.90 -4.44
N VAL A 40 4.56 0.55 -4.86
CA VAL A 40 4.03 -0.82 -4.77
C VAL A 40 4.94 -1.81 -5.49
N LEU A 41 5.38 -1.49 -6.72
CA LEU A 41 6.27 -2.36 -7.48
C LEU A 41 7.64 -2.54 -6.79
N ILE A 42 8.23 -1.46 -6.27
CA ILE A 42 9.50 -1.50 -5.54
C ILE A 42 9.38 -2.40 -4.30
N LEU A 43 8.32 -2.22 -3.51
CA LEU A 43 8.09 -3.02 -2.31
C LEU A 43 7.79 -4.49 -2.65
N ALA A 44 7.01 -4.77 -3.69
CA ALA A 44 6.75 -6.12 -4.16
C ALA A 44 8.05 -6.84 -4.58
N ASN A 45 8.91 -6.13 -5.31
CA ASN A 45 10.22 -6.65 -5.71
C ASN A 45 11.13 -6.89 -4.49
N HIS A 46 11.09 -6.01 -3.49
CA HIS A 46 11.86 -6.16 -2.25
C HIS A 46 11.40 -7.37 -1.43
N ILE A 47 10.09 -7.62 -1.35
CA ILE A 47 9.51 -8.79 -0.67
C ILE A 47 9.88 -10.08 -1.40
N GLY A 48 9.75 -10.12 -2.73
CA GLY A 48 10.19 -11.25 -3.56
C GLY A 48 9.42 -12.57 -3.36
N ASP A 49 8.30 -12.56 -2.62
CA ASP A 49 7.46 -13.73 -2.34
C ASP A 49 6.10 -13.60 -3.07
N GLN A 50 5.87 -14.48 -4.05
CA GLN A 50 4.65 -14.49 -4.85
C GLN A 50 3.39 -14.75 -4.01
N SER A 51 3.48 -15.56 -2.94
CA SER A 51 2.33 -15.86 -2.08
C SER A 51 1.87 -14.63 -1.31
N VAL A 52 2.82 -13.89 -0.73
CA VAL A 52 2.57 -12.60 -0.05
C VAL A 52 1.93 -11.60 -1.01
N LEU A 53 2.42 -11.51 -2.26
CA LEU A 53 1.85 -10.61 -3.27
C LEU A 53 0.39 -10.97 -3.59
N GLN A 54 0.06 -12.26 -3.74
CA GLN A 54 -1.32 -12.69 -4.01
C GLN A 54 -2.27 -12.39 -2.85
N GLU A 55 -1.83 -12.64 -1.61
CA GLU A 55 -2.60 -12.29 -0.41
C GLU A 55 -2.86 -10.78 -0.33
N ALA A 56 -1.83 -9.96 -0.59
CA ALA A 56 -1.96 -8.50 -0.55
C ALA A 56 -2.93 -7.99 -1.63
N LEU A 57 -2.87 -8.54 -2.84
CA LEU A 57 -3.80 -8.20 -3.92
C LEU A 57 -5.25 -8.60 -3.60
N ALA A 58 -5.46 -9.74 -2.95
CA ALA A 58 -6.79 -10.17 -2.53
C ALA A 58 -7.38 -9.21 -1.49
N LEU A 59 -6.62 -8.83 -0.47
CA LEU A 59 -7.06 -7.87 0.55
C LEU A 59 -7.31 -6.48 -0.05
N ALA A 60 -6.43 -6.00 -0.94
CA ALA A 60 -6.61 -4.70 -1.59
C ALA A 60 -7.92 -4.64 -2.40
N LYS A 61 -8.27 -5.72 -3.11
CA LYS A 61 -9.56 -5.82 -3.83
C LYS A 61 -10.76 -5.76 -2.88
N GLN A 62 -10.71 -6.50 -1.77
CA GLN A 62 -11.78 -6.49 -0.76
C GLN A 62 -12.00 -5.08 -0.18
N SER A 63 -10.93 -4.34 0.12
CA SER A 63 -11.05 -2.96 0.62
C SER A 63 -11.76 -2.03 -0.37
N VAL A 64 -11.51 -2.19 -1.67
CA VAL A 64 -12.21 -1.42 -2.72
C VAL A 64 -13.69 -1.79 -2.78
N GLU A 65 -14.02 -3.08 -2.74
CA GLU A 65 -15.40 -3.58 -2.74
C GLU A 65 -16.19 -3.06 -1.52
N GLN A 66 -15.56 -3.03 -0.34
CA GLN A 66 -16.16 -2.49 0.88
C GLN A 66 -16.47 -1.00 0.77
N MET A 67 -15.55 -0.21 0.21
CA MET A 67 -15.75 1.23 0.00
C MET A 67 -16.86 1.52 -1.01
N GLN A 68 -17.08 0.65 -1.99
CA GLN A 68 -18.16 0.75 -2.97
C GLN A 68 -19.53 0.31 -2.42
N SER A 69 -19.53 -0.54 -1.39
CA SER A 69 -20.75 -1.11 -0.79
C SER A 69 -21.30 -0.30 0.39
N ALA A 70 -20.56 0.70 0.86
CA ALA A 70 -21.00 1.57 1.95
C ALA A 70 -22.10 2.54 1.46
N PRO A 71 -23.29 2.60 2.11
CA PRO A 71 -24.28 3.61 1.79
C PRO A 71 -23.73 4.99 2.20
N GLY A 72 -23.73 5.92 1.25
CA GLY A 72 -23.30 7.32 1.44
C GLY A 72 -24.22 8.15 2.31
#